data_AF-A0A1H6NHF2-F1
#
_entry.id   AF-A0A1H6NHF2-F1
#
_cell.length_a   1.000
_cell.length_b   1.000
_cell.length_c   1.000
_cell.angle_alpha   90.00
_cell.angle_beta   90.00
_cell.angle_gamma   90.00
#
_symmetry.space_group_name_H-M   'P 1'
#
loop_
_entity.id
_entity.type
_entity.pdbx_description
1 polymer ?
#
loop_
_entity_poly.entity_id
_entity_poly.type
_entity_poly.pdbx_seq_one_letter_code
_entity_poly.pdbx_strand_id
1 'polypeptide(L)' 'MADETQQITCPSCHRKFELTEHNADGIPTENEHYECPYKGCDYSASQRSAGSFSTKRLAK' A
#
# COMPACT_ATOMS: atom_id res chain seq x y z
N MET A 1 6.92 -17.01 -5.92
CA MET A 1 7.25 -16.01 -4.90
C MET A 1 5.99 -15.17 -4.79
N ALA A 2 5.21 -15.37 -3.73
CA ALA A 2 3.85 -14.83 -3.63
C ALA A 2 3.92 -13.33 -3.32
N ASP A 3 3.61 -12.51 -4.32
CA ASP A 3 3.26 -11.11 -4.15
C ASP A 3 1.96 -11.08 -3.34
N GLU A 4 2.05 -10.86 -2.01
CA GLU A 4 0.87 -10.85 -1.15
C GLU A 4 0.19 -9.49 -1.28
N THR A 5 -0.74 -9.39 -2.24
CA THR A 5 -1.53 -8.18 -2.44
C THR A 5 -2.69 -8.12 -1.45
N GLN A 6 -2.79 -7.01 -0.72
CA GLN A 6 -3.90 -6.73 0.20
C GLN A 6 -4.82 -5.66 -0.39
N GLN A 7 -6.12 -5.94 -0.44
CA GLN A 7 -7.12 -4.95 -0.85
C GLN A 7 -7.52 -4.09 0.35
N ILE A 8 -7.08 -2.83 0.37
CA ILE A 8 -7.43 -1.86 1.40
C ILE A 8 -8.32 -0.76 0.86
N THR A 9 -9.19 -0.25 1.72
CA THR A 9 -10.11 0.84 1.38
C THR A 9 -9.57 2.14 1.98
N CYS A 10 -9.38 3.16 1.13
CA CYS A 10 -8.95 4.47 1.57
C CYS A 10 -10.03 5.11 2.46
N PRO A 11 -9.75 5.50 3.72
CA PRO A 11 -10.73 6.14 4.57
C PRO A 11 -11.07 7.58 4.14
N SER A 12 -10.24 8.22 3.31
CA SER A 12 -10.49 9.57 2.81
C SER A 12 -11.46 9.60 1.62
N CYS A 13 -11.25 8.74 0.62
CA CYS A 13 -12.08 8.71 -0.60
C CYS A 13 -12.98 7.47 -0.74
N HIS A 14 -12.93 6.53 0.22
CA HIS A 14 -13.68 5.28 0.24
C HIS A 14 -13.46 4.37 -0.98
N ARG A 15 -12.37 4.60 -1.73
CA ARG A 15 -11.99 3.77 -2.88
C ARG A 15 -11.08 2.63 -2.45
N LYS A 16 -11.21 1.50 -3.14
CA LYS A 16 -10.44 0.28 -2.89
C LYS A 16 -9.20 0.26 -3.76
N PHE A 17 -8.03 0.04 -3.18
CA PHE A 17 -6.78 -0.09 -3.92
C PHE A 17 -6.03 -1.32 -3.43
N GLU A 18 -5.15 -1.82 -4.29
CA GLU A 18 -4.27 -2.93 -3.96
C GLU A 18 -2.99 -2.38 -3.36
N LEU A 19 -2.65 -2.85 -2.17
CA LEU A 19 -1.39 -2.60 -1.48
C LEU A 19 -0.55 -3.86 -1.63
N THR A 20 0.55 -3.73 -2.36
CA THR A 20 1.49 -4.81 -2.64
C THR A 20 2.69 -4.65 -1.73
N GLU A 21 3.01 -5.67 -0.94
CA GLU A 21 4.21 -5.70 -0.13
C GLU A 21 5.37 -6.36 -0.90
N HIS A 22 6.45 -5.62 -1.12
CA HIS A 22 7.68 -6.06 -1.75
C HIS A 22 8.75 -6.27 -0.68
N ASN A 23 8.81 -7.48 -0.12
CA ASN A 23 9.92 -7.91 0.74
C ASN A 23 11.04 -8.51 -0.11
N ALA A 24 12.09 -7.74 -0.39
CA ALA A 24 13.27 -8.27 -1.08
C ALA A 24 14.24 -9.03 -0.15
N ASP A 25 14.29 -8.67 1.14
CA ASP A 25 15.38 -9.11 2.03
C ASP A 25 14.92 -9.64 3.41
N GLY A 26 13.61 -9.56 3.74
CA GLY A 26 13.08 -9.99 5.04
C GLY A 26 13.58 -9.16 6.24
N ILE A 27 14.27 -8.03 5.99
CA ILE A 27 14.72 -7.09 7.01
C ILE A 27 13.67 -5.98 7.13
N PRO A 28 13.11 -5.73 8.33
CA PRO A 28 12.14 -4.66 8.53
C PRO A 28 12.82 -3.29 8.38
N THR A 29 12.52 -2.57 7.31
CA THR A 29 12.78 -1.14 7.25
C THR A 29 11.69 -0.44 8.05
N GLU A 30 12.08 0.21 9.14
CA GLU A 30 11.18 0.65 10.23
C GLU A 30 10.08 1.64 9.86
N ASN A 31 10.01 2.11 8.61
CA ASN A 31 9.01 3.09 8.25
C ASN A 31 8.79 3.09 6.74
N GLU A 32 7.76 2.37 6.31
CA GLU A 32 7.30 2.52 4.95
C GLU A 32 5.90 3.11 4.83
N HIS A 33 5.79 4.02 3.88
CA HIS A 33 4.65 4.88 3.68
C HIS A 33 3.99 4.51 2.37
N TYR A 34 2.68 4.32 2.41
CA TYR A 34 1.87 4.12 1.22
C TYR A 34 0.94 5.32 1.04
N GLU A 35 0.80 5.76 -0.21
CA GLU A 35 -0.12 6.84 -0.60
C GLU A 35 -1.28 6.28 -1.41
N CYS A 36 -2.44 6.91 -1.28
CA CYS A 36 -3.61 6.53 -2.04
C CYS A 36 -3.39 6.90 -3.51
N PRO A 37 -3.42 5.94 -4.45
CA PRO A 37 -3.02 6.24 -5.83
C PRO A 37 -4.14 6.96 -6.62
N TYR A 38 -5.25 7.32 -5.99
CA TYR A 38 -6.38 8.00 -6.62
C TYR A 38 -6.14 9.51 -6.76
N LYS A 39 -6.25 10.02 -7.99
CA LYS A 39 -6.20 11.47 -8.28
C LYS A 39 -7.24 12.21 -7.43
N GLY A 40 -6.78 13.17 -6.62
CA GLY A 40 -7.61 13.96 -5.71
C GLY A 40 -7.74 13.39 -4.28
N CYS A 41 -7.00 12.34 -3.95
CA CYS A 41 -6.92 11.82 -2.58
C CYS A 41 -5.47 11.91 -2.10
N ASP A 42 -5.23 12.71 -1.06
CA ASP A 42 -3.90 12.92 -0.45
C ASP A 42 -3.68 12.00 0.75
N TYR A 43 -4.44 10.90 0.83
CA TYR A 43 -4.32 9.98 1.95
C TYR A 43 -2.99 9.25 1.88
N SER A 44 -2.14 9.48 2.87
CA SER A 44 -0.90 8.74 3.09
C SER A 44 -0.93 8.10 4.47
N ALA A 45 -0.41 6.88 4.57
CA ALA A 45 -0.33 6.16 5.82
C ALA A 45 0.99 5.40 5.91
N SER A 46 1.57 5.40 7.10
CA SER A 46 2.73 4.57 7.43
C SER A 46 2.25 3.24 7.95
N GLN A 47 2.79 2.14 7.46
CA GLN A 47 2.62 0.84 8.09
C GLN A 47 3.96 0.37 8.65
N ARG A 48 3.97 -0.02 9.93
CA ARG A 48 5.12 -0.68 10.56
C ARG A 48 5.14 -2.17 10.21
N SER A 49 5.05 -2.48 8.94
CA SER A 49 5.11 -3.84 8.43
C SER A 49 6.45 -4.04 7.73
N ALA A 50 7.00 -5.24 7.83
CA ALA A 50 8.26 -5.59 7.18
C ALA A 50 8.01 -5.64 5.68
N GLY A 51 8.48 -4.68 4.91
CA GLY A 51 8.46 -4.75 3.45
C GLY A 51 8.18 -3.42 2.75
N SER A 52 8.38 -3.43 1.43
CA SER A 52 8.13 -2.25 0.62
C SER A 52 6.72 -2.20 0.00
N PHE A 53 5.84 -1.34 0.48
CA PHE A 53 4.49 -1.13 -0.02
C PHE A 53 4.44 -0.32 -1.30
N SER A 54 3.80 -0.89 -2.31
CA SER A 54 3.41 -0.21 -3.54
C SER A 54 1.90 -0.29 -3.71
N THR A 55 1.27 0.85 -3.98
CA THR A 55 -0.18 0.90 -4.20
C THR A 55 -0.52 0.95 -5.68
N LYS A 56 -1.50 0.17 -6.11
CA LYS A 56 -2.06 0.25 -7.46
C LYS A 56 -3.54 0.59 -7.41
N ARG A 57 -3.94 1.50 -8.30
CA ARG A 57 -5.36 1.81 -8.52
C ARG A 57 -6.03 0.57 -9.11
N LEU A 58 -7.02 0.03 -8.40
CA LEU A 58 -7.91 -0.95 -8.97
C LEU A 58 -8.83 -0.20 -9.95
N ALA A 59 -8.54 -0.33 -11.25
CA ALA A 59 -9.46 0.10 -12.29
C ALA A 59 -10.63 -0.89 -12.30
N LYS A 60 -11.86 -0.37 -12.15
CA LYS A 60 -13.09 -1.17 -12.17
C LYS A 60 -13.54 -1.39 -13.60
#